data_AF-A0AAN7X2E2-F1
#
_entry.id   AF-A0AAN7X2E2-F1
#
_cell.length_a   1.000
_cell.length_b   1.000
_cell.length_c   1.000
_cell.angle_alpha   90.00
_cell.angle_beta   90.00
_cell.angle_gamma   90.00
#
_symmetry.space_group_name_H-M   'P 1'
#
loop_
_entity.id
_entity.type
_entity.pdbx_description
1 polymer ?
#
loop_
_entity_poly.entity_id
_entity_poly.type
_entity_poly.pdbx_seq_one_letter_code
_entity_poly.pdbx_strand_id
1 'polypeptide(L)'
;MSCLYFPRLLSECLFACLDWLSCVTDCFFEELVLKDLNHPPTGCVDKDGKQHDFGTEWDRDCMACSCTAEGMSCCSKIPDADTVNAPAHCELVVNKEACTFKTVMKSDMTKECTPI
;
A
#
# COMPACT_ATOMS: atom_id res chain seq x y z
N MET A 1 9.50 12.25 -6.53
CA MET A 1 10.23 11.96 -5.29
C MET A 1 10.34 10.45 -5.19
N SER A 2 11.39 9.88 -5.76
CA SER A 2 11.54 8.43 -5.92
C SER A 2 12.18 7.85 -4.66
N CYS A 3 11.51 6.91 -3.98
CA CYS A 3 12.12 6.10 -2.94
C CYS A 3 13.12 5.13 -3.59
N LEU A 4 14.34 5.61 -3.84
CA LEU A 4 15.46 4.75 -4.18
C LEU A 4 15.96 4.08 -2.91
N TYR A 5 15.99 2.75 -2.96
CA TYR A 5 16.74 1.88 -2.06
C TYR A 5 18.14 2.45 -1.78
N PHE A 6 18.47 2.68 -0.51
CA PHE A 6 19.85 2.77 -0.06
C PHE A 6 20.06 1.83 1.13
N PRO A 7 20.81 0.71 0.96
CA PRO A 7 21.12 -0.17 2.07
C PRO A 7 22.27 0.42 2.89
N ARG A 8 22.15 0.30 4.22
CA ARG A 8 23.20 0.28 5.26
C ARG A 8 24.50 1.04 4.93
N LEU A 9 24.73 2.17 5.59
CA LEU A 9 26.05 2.50 6.16
C LEU A 9 25.85 3.46 7.34
N LEU A 10 26.56 3.16 8.42
CA LEU A 10 26.49 3.80 9.73
C LEU A 10 26.78 5.31 9.68
N SER A 11 26.30 5.99 10.73
CA SER A 11 26.94 7.14 11.39
C SER A 11 26.18 8.47 11.27
N GLU A 12 25.60 8.85 12.40
CA GLU A 12 25.27 10.22 12.84
C GLU A 12 24.32 11.06 11.96
N CYS A 13 23.01 10.93 12.20
CA CYS A 13 22.06 12.04 12.09
C CYS A 13 21.02 11.91 13.21
N LEU A 14 21.41 12.31 14.44
CA LEU A 14 20.44 12.80 15.41
C LEU A 14 19.73 14.01 14.79
N PHE A 15 18.44 14.17 15.10
CA PHE A 15 17.54 15.27 14.72
C PHE A 15 16.83 15.13 13.37
N ALA A 16 15.71 14.38 13.37
CA ALA A 16 14.40 14.71 12.76
C ALA A 16 13.51 13.48 12.45
N CYS A 17 13.67 12.35 13.15
CA CYS A 17 12.75 11.21 13.00
C CYS A 17 11.54 11.28 13.94
N LEU A 18 10.86 12.43 14.06
CA LEU A 18 9.61 12.53 14.84
C LEU A 18 8.34 12.59 13.98
N ASP A 19 8.46 12.58 12.65
CA ASP A 19 7.34 12.40 11.72
C ASP A 19 7.36 11.01 11.07
N TRP A 20 7.95 10.02 11.74
CA TRP A 20 8.17 8.67 11.21
C TRP A 20 7.08 7.64 11.59
N LEU A 21 5.97 8.09 12.20
CA LEU A 21 4.97 7.17 12.77
C LEU A 21 3.72 6.94 11.91
N SER A 22 3.62 7.55 10.73
CA SER A 22 2.39 7.42 9.93
C SER A 22 2.66 7.31 8.43
N CYS A 23 3.24 6.19 8.00
CA CYS A 23 2.79 5.56 6.75
C CYS A 23 3.32 4.13 6.72
N VAL A 24 2.58 3.22 7.35
CA VAL A 24 2.76 1.77 7.19
C VAL A 24 1.50 1.14 6.61
N THR A 25 0.85 1.91 5.73
CA THR A 25 -0.13 1.40 4.79
C THR A 25 0.58 1.45 3.44
N ASP A 26 0.73 0.32 2.74
CA ASP A 26 1.27 0.31 1.37
C ASP A 26 0.27 1.01 0.43
N CYS A 27 0.29 2.33 0.51
CA CYS A 27 -0.54 3.25 -0.21
C CYS A 27 0.36 4.17 -1.03
N PHE A 28 -0.08 4.47 -2.24
CA PHE A 28 0.54 5.50 -3.05
C PHE A 28 -0.51 6.48 -3.54
N PHE A 29 -0.07 7.71 -3.75
CA PHE A 29 -0.85 8.77 -4.36
C PHE A 29 -0.15 9.23 -5.64
N GLU A 30 -0.90 9.28 -6.73
CA GLU A 30 -0.46 9.82 -8.00
C GLU A 30 -1.25 11.09 -8.29
N GLU A 31 -0.56 12.24 -8.29
CA GLU A 31 -1.17 13.54 -8.54
C GLU A 31 -1.66 13.64 -9.99
N LEU A 32 -2.81 14.28 -10.17
CA LEU A 32 -3.39 14.51 -11.48
C LEU A 32 -2.59 15.58 -12.25
N VAL A 33 -1.95 15.20 -13.35
CA VAL A 33 -1.18 16.14 -14.17
C VAL A 33 -2.04 16.79 -15.26
N LEU A 34 -2.30 18.09 -15.13
CA LEU A 34 -2.94 18.92 -16.16
C LEU A 34 -1.94 19.22 -17.28
N LYS A 35 -1.99 18.45 -18.37
CA LYS A 35 -1.10 18.64 -19.54
C LYS A 35 -1.66 19.60 -20.58
N ASP A 36 -2.99 19.67 -20.74
CA ASP A 36 -3.68 20.53 -21.68
C ASP A 36 -4.84 21.25 -20.98
N LEU A 37 -4.81 22.59 -20.98
CA LEU A 37 -5.85 23.42 -20.37
C LEU A 37 -7.14 23.44 -21.19
N ASN A 38 -7.09 23.11 -22.48
CA ASN A 38 -8.27 23.05 -23.34
C ASN A 38 -9.01 21.71 -23.23
N HIS A 39 -8.31 20.66 -22.78
CA HIS A 39 -8.85 19.33 -22.58
C HIS A 39 -8.48 18.84 -21.18
N PRO A 40 -9.14 19.38 -20.14
CA PRO A 40 -8.88 18.94 -18.78
C PRO A 40 -9.19 17.43 -18.66
N PRO A 41 -8.37 16.69 -17.88
CA PRO A 41 -8.68 15.31 -17.56
C PRO A 41 -10.04 15.21 -16.88
N THR A 42 -10.80 14.18 -17.26
CA THR A 42 -12.12 13.89 -16.68
C THR A 42 -12.06 12.75 -15.66
N GLY A 43 -10.86 12.25 -15.37
CA GLY A 43 -10.64 11.11 -14.49
C GLY A 43 -9.16 10.76 -14.36
N CYS A 44 -8.91 9.64 -13.71
CA CYS A 44 -7.58 9.07 -13.49
C CYS A 44 -7.37 7.89 -14.45
N VAL A 45 -6.14 7.70 -14.91
CA VAL A 45 -5.77 6.55 -15.74
C VAL A 45 -4.92 5.61 -14.91
N ASP A 46 -5.36 4.36 -14.76
CA ASP A 46 -4.60 3.36 -14.03
C ASP A 46 -3.42 2.81 -14.86
N LYS A 47 -2.60 1.94 -14.24
CA LYS A 47 -1.43 1.35 -14.89
C LYS A 47 -1.76 0.44 -16.07
N ASP A 48 -3.02 -0.01 -16.21
CA ASP A 48 -3.48 -0.80 -17.34
C ASP A 48 -3.98 0.09 -18.50
N GLY A 49 -3.93 1.42 -18.32
CA GLY A 49 -4.40 2.41 -19.29
C GLY A 49 -5.91 2.62 -19.25
N LYS A 50 -6.62 2.08 -18.25
CA LYS A 50 -8.05 2.27 -18.11
C LYS A 50 -8.34 3.59 -17.40
N GLN A 51 -9.22 4.39 -17.99
CA GLN A 51 -9.72 5.61 -17.38
C GLN A 51 -10.84 5.29 -16.39
N HIS A 52 -10.77 5.89 -15.20
CA HIS A 52 -11.79 5.87 -14.17
C HIS A 52 -12.23 7.30 -13.88
N ASP A 53 -13.54 7.55 -13.86
CA ASP A 53 -14.08 8.88 -13.66
C ASP A 53 -13.81 9.41 -12.24
N PHE A 54 -13.84 10.72 -12.06
CA PHE A 54 -13.71 11.30 -10.72
C PHE A 54 -14.82 10.81 -9.78
N GLY A 55 -14.45 10.55 -8.53
CA GLY A 55 -15.34 10.02 -7.50
C GLY A 55 -15.58 8.51 -7.58
N THR A 56 -14.90 7.81 -8.49
CA THR A 56 -14.98 6.34 -8.56
C THR A 56 -13.97 5.68 -7.64
N GLU A 57 -14.35 4.49 -7.18
CA GLU A 57 -13.50 3.58 -6.42
C GLU A 57 -13.50 2.23 -7.14
N TRP A 58 -12.35 1.55 -7.15
CA TRP A 58 -12.21 0.23 -7.76
C TRP A 58 -11.13 -0.59 -7.08
N ASP A 59 -11.22 -1.90 -7.24
CA ASP A 59 -10.21 -2.83 -6.76
C ASP A 59 -9.30 -3.28 -7.90
N ARG A 60 -7.99 -3.29 -7.64
CA ARG A 60 -6.97 -3.74 -8.60
C ARG A 60 -5.80 -4.34 -7.85
N ASP A 61 -5.41 -5.57 -8.21
CA ASP A 61 -4.22 -6.23 -7.64
C ASP A 61 -4.20 -6.25 -6.10
N CYS A 62 -5.35 -6.53 -5.47
CA CYS A 62 -5.54 -6.44 -4.02
C CYS A 62 -5.31 -5.05 -3.41
N MET A 63 -5.43 -4.00 -4.22
CA MET A 63 -5.44 -2.61 -3.79
C MET A 63 -6.84 -2.03 -3.95
N ALA A 64 -7.28 -1.28 -2.95
CA ALA A 64 -8.43 -0.38 -3.07
C ALA A 64 -7.94 0.95 -3.62
N CYS A 65 -8.45 1.33 -4.79
CA CYS A 65 -8.11 2.57 -5.46
C CYS A 65 -9.29 3.53 -5.48
N SER A 66 -9.00 4.83 -5.45
CA SER A 66 -9.97 5.91 -5.62
C SER A 66 -9.40 7.01 -6.49
N CYS A 67 -10.26 7.64 -7.28
CA CYS A 67 -9.89 8.76 -8.14
C CYS A 67 -10.62 10.03 -7.71
N THR A 68 -9.86 11.09 -7.42
CA THR A 68 -10.38 12.42 -7.09
C THR A 68 -9.84 13.46 -8.07
N ALA A 69 -10.33 14.70 -7.97
CA ALA A 69 -9.80 15.81 -8.76
C ALA A 69 -8.34 16.16 -8.42
N GLU A 70 -7.83 15.69 -7.28
CA GLU A 70 -6.45 15.89 -6.84
C GLU A 70 -5.52 14.81 -7.43
N GLY A 71 -6.04 13.60 -7.66
CA GLY A 71 -5.25 12.48 -8.12
C GLY A 71 -5.86 11.12 -7.80
N MET A 72 -5.08 10.08 -8.02
CA MET A 72 -5.42 8.69 -7.75
C MET A 72 -4.72 8.23 -6.48
N SER A 73 -5.48 7.70 -5.53
CA SER A 73 -4.94 7.02 -4.34
C SER A 73 -5.20 5.53 -4.45
N CYS A 74 -4.21 4.70 -4.15
CA CYS A 74 -4.38 3.24 -4.09
C CYS A 74 -3.71 2.71 -2.85
N CYS A 75 -4.40 1.84 -2.11
CA CYS A 75 -3.94 1.24 -0.86
C CYS A 75 -4.06 -0.28 -0.88
N SER A 76 -3.02 -0.99 -0.47
CA SER A 76 -3.06 -2.45 -0.30
C SER A 76 -4.12 -2.86 0.72
N LYS A 77 -4.93 -3.86 0.37
CA LYS A 77 -5.86 -4.56 1.27
C LYS A 77 -5.17 -5.63 2.11
N ILE A 78 -3.92 -5.96 1.76
CA ILE A 78 -3.09 -6.93 2.47
C ILE A 78 -2.12 -6.15 3.35
N PRO A 79 -2.07 -6.40 4.66
CA PRO A 79 -1.14 -5.74 5.55
C PRO A 79 0.28 -6.24 5.29
N ASP A 80 1.24 -5.35 5.48
CA ASP A 80 2.64 -5.73 5.47
C ASP A 80 2.95 -6.65 6.65
N ALA A 81 3.75 -7.69 6.41
CA ALA A 81 4.14 -8.65 7.44
C ALA A 81 4.83 -7.97 8.65
N ASP A 82 5.52 -6.85 8.42
CA ASP A 82 6.21 -6.07 9.45
C ASP A 82 5.23 -5.20 10.28
N THR A 83 4.01 -4.98 9.78
CA THR A 83 2.96 -4.18 10.46
C THR A 83 1.99 -5.04 11.24
N VAL A 84 1.83 -6.30 10.84
CA VAL A 84 1.11 -7.28 11.63
C VAL A 84 1.99 -7.62 12.82
N ASN A 85 1.60 -7.19 14.02
CA ASN A 85 2.24 -7.58 15.28
C ASN A 85 1.96 -9.06 15.59
N ALA A 86 2.48 -9.93 14.75
CA ALA A 86 2.40 -11.36 14.86
C ALA A 86 3.55 -11.82 15.78
N PRO A 87 3.24 -12.60 16.84
CA PRO A 87 4.27 -13.24 17.64
C PRO A 87 5.30 -13.99 16.78
N ALA A 88 6.55 -14.12 17.24
CA ALA A 88 7.63 -14.75 16.46
C ALA A 88 7.33 -16.18 15.98
N HIS A 89 6.41 -16.88 16.65
CA HIS A 89 5.95 -18.23 16.29
C HIS A 89 4.84 -18.25 15.22
N CYS A 90 4.40 -17.08 14.77
CA CYS A 90 3.36 -16.90 13.77
C CYS A 90 3.96 -16.47 12.42
N GLU A 91 3.23 -16.73 11.35
CA GLU A 91 3.57 -16.35 9.98
C GLU A 91 2.33 -15.84 9.25
N LEU A 92 2.49 -14.79 8.44
CA LEU A 92 1.44 -14.24 7.60
C LEU A 92 1.39 -14.98 6.26
N VAL A 93 0.29 -15.66 5.99
CA VAL A 93 0.02 -16.34 4.73
C VAL A 93 -0.93 -15.49 3.90
N VAL A 94 -0.47 -15.06 2.74
CA VAL A 94 -1.23 -14.21 1.81
C VAL A 94 -1.79 -15.05 0.67
N ASN A 95 -3.10 -15.00 0.46
CA ASN A 95 -3.76 -15.49 -0.74
C ASN A 95 -4.07 -14.30 -1.66
N LYS A 96 -3.26 -14.15 -2.70
CA LYS A 96 -3.37 -13.06 -3.68
C LYS A 96 -4.58 -13.20 -4.61
N GLU A 97 -5.03 -14.42 -4.89
CA GLU A 97 -6.20 -14.64 -5.76
C GLU A 97 -7.49 -14.18 -5.08
N ALA A 98 -7.61 -14.46 -3.78
CA ALA A 98 -8.75 -14.04 -2.97
C ALA A 98 -8.55 -12.66 -2.33
N CYS A 99 -7.38 -12.02 -2.48
CA CYS A 99 -6.97 -10.82 -1.75
C CYS A 99 -7.22 -10.91 -0.23
N THR A 100 -6.89 -12.06 0.35
CA THR A 100 -7.04 -12.34 1.78
C THR A 100 -5.70 -12.70 2.39
N PHE A 101 -5.58 -12.51 3.70
CA PHE A 101 -4.42 -12.90 4.47
C PHE A 101 -4.87 -13.59 5.75
N LYS A 102 -4.03 -14.49 6.27
CA LYS A 102 -4.24 -15.16 7.55
C LYS A 102 -2.93 -15.24 8.29
N THR A 103 -2.98 -15.16 9.61
CA THR A 103 -1.83 -15.43 10.47
C THR A 103 -1.94 -16.86 10.98
N VAL A 104 -0.94 -17.70 10.73
CA VAL A 104 -0.90 -19.12 11.14
C VAL A 104 0.32 -19.42 11.97
N MET A 105 0.33 -20.53 12.72
CA MET A 105 1.50 -20.96 13.47
C MET A 105 2.57 -21.53 12.54
N LYS A 106 3.84 -21.15 12.74
CA LYS A 106 4.99 -21.72 12.01
C LYS A 106 5.14 -23.22 12.23
N SER A 107 4.78 -23.70 13.42
CA SER A 107 4.84 -25.14 13.75
C SER A 107 3.71 -25.95 13.11
N ASP A 108 2.60 -25.31 12.76
CA ASP A 108 1.42 -25.94 12.19
C ASP A 108 0.60 -24.91 11.39
N MET A 109 0.84 -24.90 10.07
CA MET A 109 0.22 -23.94 9.12
C MET A 109 -1.31 -24.10 9.00
N THR A 110 -1.91 -25.11 9.63
CA THR A 110 -3.38 -25.29 9.66
C THR A 110 -4.05 -24.58 10.83
N LYS A 111 -3.28 -24.15 11.84
CA LYS A 111 -3.79 -23.48 13.03
C LYS A 111 -3.63 -21.97 12.90
N GLU A 112 -4.75 -21.26 13.08
CA GLU A 112 -4.72 -19.80 13.19
C GLU A 112 -3.90 -19.37 14.41
N CYS A 113 -3.14 -18.29 14.24
CA CYS A 113 -2.32 -17.72 15.29
C CYS A 113 -3.13 -16.69 16.05
N THR A 114 -3.56 -17.03 17.27
CA THR A 114 -4.18 -16.07 18.19
C THR A 114 -3.08 -15.27 18.89
N PRO A 115 -3.12 -13.93 18.89
CA PRO A 115 -2.27 -13.16 19.80
C PRO A 115 -2.62 -13.54 21.25
N ILE A 116 -1.60 -13.96 22.01
CA ILE A 116 -1.71 -14.37 23.42
C ILE A 116 -1.70 -13.12 24.31
#